data_AF-A0A5N7ZIH6-F1
#
_entry.id   AF-A0A5N7ZIH6-F1
#
_cell.length_a   1.000
_cell.length_b   1.000
_cell.length_c   1.000
_cell.angle_alpha   90.00
_cell.angle_beta   90.00
_cell.angle_gamma   90.00
#
_symmetry.space_group_name_H-M   'P 1'
#
loop_
_entity.id
_entity.type
_entity.pdbx_description
1 polymer ?
#
loop_
_entity_poly.entity_id
_entity_poly.type
_entity_poly.pdbx_seq_one_letter_code
_entity_poly.pdbx_strand_id
1 'polypeptide(L)'
;MTAQRACLLIDAHERPLEWDRATVVHPRSLELFDSLGIVEPLLAAGVRQCGARIHANGEILGEIDLDLCGSRYPYNIGISEETTEAILADYLAAQGGAVQRATKLVGLEDTEDGMLATLEQPDGRPTVLAQWVVGCDGHHSTVRELAGIPQEGHDIDYADSPIVMGDRHDAVSPGQRLPDQISFRLAAGGTGMLHDYARRPGHTVFLVGGPATPEQALRQVRLGMEALSDGAIIEAVIALTANADAGDVDGYLDPAMAGRLGVGNMVVLAVRADGHVGLRAESRHVESLAAYVDRLRTSAA
;
A
#
# COMPACT_ATOMS: atom_id res chain seq x y z
N MET A 1 16.60 8.26 42.63
CA MET A 1 17.03 7.44 41.48
C MET A 1 15.88 6.52 41.12
N THR A 2 15.01 6.96 40.22
CA THR A 2 13.93 6.13 39.67
C THR A 2 14.58 5.00 38.87
N ALA A 3 14.29 3.75 39.21
CA ALA A 3 14.79 2.61 38.45
C ALA A 3 14.26 2.73 37.01
N GLN A 4 15.16 2.94 36.06
CA GLN A 4 14.83 2.93 34.64
C GLN A 4 14.33 1.52 34.31
N ARG A 5 13.04 1.38 34.00
CA ARG A 5 12.49 0.10 33.56
C ARG A 5 13.21 -0.27 32.26
N ALA A 6 13.79 -1.47 32.21
CA ALA A 6 14.42 -1.97 31.00
C ALA A 6 13.37 -2.08 29.89
N CYS A 7 13.59 -1.39 28.78
CA CYS A 7 12.76 -1.44 27.59
C CYS A 7 13.57 -2.10 26.47
N LEU A 8 13.03 -3.18 25.91
CA LEU A 8 13.57 -3.80 24.71
C LEU A 8 12.78 -3.26 23.51
N LEU A 9 13.44 -2.47 22.67
CA LEU A 9 12.87 -1.97 21.42
C LEU A 9 13.44 -2.77 20.25
N ILE A 10 12.57 -3.39 19.45
CA ILE A 10 12.95 -4.22 18.30
C ILE A 10 12.41 -3.62 17.00
N ASP A 11 13.10 -3.88 15.89
CA ASP A 11 12.61 -3.60 14.55
C ASP A 11 13.02 -4.74 13.61
N ALA A 12 12.09 -5.16 12.76
CA ALA A 12 12.32 -6.24 11.80
C ALA A 12 13.31 -5.84 10.70
N HIS A 13 13.41 -4.55 10.36
CA HIS A 13 14.33 -4.07 9.34
C HIS A 13 15.77 -4.06 9.87
N GLU A 14 16.72 -4.42 9.00
CA GLU A 14 18.15 -4.37 9.31
C GLU A 14 18.66 -2.93 9.46
N ARG A 15 17.98 -1.97 8.83
CA ARG A 15 18.30 -0.54 8.78
C ARG A 15 17.03 0.29 8.61
N PRO A 16 17.05 1.59 8.96
CA PRO A 16 15.96 2.50 8.64
C PRO A 16 15.61 2.48 7.15
N LEU A 17 14.35 2.76 6.82
CA LEU A 17 13.87 2.83 5.44
C LEU A 17 14.34 4.15 4.78
N GLU A 18 14.66 4.09 3.49
CA GLU A 18 15.22 5.23 2.73
C GLU A 18 14.17 6.03 1.93
N TRP A 19 12.89 5.92 2.30
CA TRP A 19 11.78 6.53 1.58
C TRP A 19 10.73 7.06 2.54
N ASP A 20 10.20 8.24 2.23
CA ASP A 20 9.27 8.94 3.10
C ASP A 20 7.82 8.55 2.80
N ARG A 21 7.06 8.24 3.86
CA ARG A 21 5.60 8.24 3.84
C ARG A 21 5.04 9.47 4.53
N ALA A 22 5.82 10.09 5.41
CA ALA A 22 5.53 11.38 6.03
C ALA A 22 6.56 12.44 5.61
N THR A 23 6.08 13.64 5.30
CA THR A 23 6.94 14.77 4.89
C THR A 23 6.70 16.04 5.71
N VAL A 24 5.84 15.96 6.73
CA VAL A 24 5.36 17.12 7.50
C VAL A 24 5.19 16.76 8.97
N VAL A 25 5.75 17.59 9.85
CA VAL A 25 5.48 17.59 11.30
C VAL A 25 4.61 18.80 11.64
N HIS A 26 3.47 18.55 12.28
CA HIS A 26 2.47 19.58 12.61
C HIS A 26 2.78 20.34 13.91
N PRO A 27 2.21 21.55 14.10
CA PRO A 27 2.38 22.37 15.31
C PRO A 27 2.29 21.61 16.63
N ARG A 28 1.27 20.76 16.78
CA ARG A 28 1.07 20.00 18.02
C ARG A 28 2.19 18.99 18.28
N SER A 29 2.74 18.37 17.23
CA SER A 29 3.89 17.48 17.35
C SER A 29 5.16 18.26 17.69
N LEU A 30 5.35 19.47 17.16
CA LEU A 30 6.46 20.35 17.54
C LEU A 30 6.42 20.71 19.02
N GLU A 31 5.24 20.99 19.58
CA GLU A 31 5.08 21.21 21.03
C GLU A 31 5.45 19.98 21.86
N LEU A 32 5.13 18.78 21.37
CA LEU A 32 5.55 17.53 22.03
C LEU A 32 7.06 17.35 21.96
N PHE A 33 7.69 17.60 20.81
CA PHE A 33 9.14 17.55 20.68
C PHE A 33 9.86 18.61 21.51
N ASP A 34 9.26 19.79 21.69
CA ASP A 34 9.78 20.83 22.58
C ASP A 34 9.72 20.38 24.04
N SER A 35 8.62 19.72 24.45
CA SER A 35 8.52 19.14 25.80
C SER A 35 9.54 18.04 26.06
N LEU A 36 10.06 17.39 25.01
CA LEU A 36 11.14 16.40 25.06
C LEU A 36 12.54 17.04 24.93
N GLY A 37 12.62 18.34 24.64
CA GLY A 37 13.88 19.07 24.46
C GLY A 37 14.61 18.76 23.14
N ILE A 38 13.88 18.31 22.12
CA ILE A 38 14.46 17.92 20.82
C ILE A 38 13.87 18.70 19.65
N VAL A 39 13.13 19.77 19.88
CA VAL A 39 12.49 20.53 18.79
C VAL A 39 13.51 21.27 17.91
N GLU A 40 14.61 21.76 18.48
CA GLU A 40 15.62 22.54 17.76
C GLU A 40 16.26 21.78 16.59
N PRO A 41 16.70 20.51 16.75
CA PRO A 41 17.12 19.68 15.62
C PRO A 41 16.10 19.61 14.48
N LEU A 42 14.80 19.44 14.79
CA LEU A 42 13.76 19.39 13.76
C LEU A 42 13.60 20.74 13.05
N LEU A 43 13.61 21.84 13.81
CA LEU A 43 13.51 23.19 13.26
C LEU A 43 14.72 23.56 12.40
N ALA A 44 15.90 23.02 12.72
CA ALA A 44 17.13 23.27 11.98
C ALA A 44 17.22 22.45 10.68
N ALA A 45 16.72 21.21 10.71
CA ALA A 45 16.78 20.32 9.55
C ALA A 45 15.62 20.51 8.56
N GLY A 46 14.46 20.96 9.04
CA GLY A 46 13.26 21.11 8.21
C GLY A 46 13.00 22.53 7.69
N VAL A 47 11.99 22.65 6.83
CA VAL A 47 11.53 23.92 6.23
C VAL A 47 10.20 24.33 6.85
N ARG A 48 10.11 25.57 7.34
CA ARG A 48 8.86 26.11 7.87
C ARG A 48 7.84 26.32 6.76
N GLN A 49 6.63 25.84 6.99
CA GLN A 49 5.46 26.03 6.13
C GLN A 49 4.39 26.73 6.95
N CYS A 50 4.12 28.01 6.67
CA CYS A 50 3.16 28.82 7.45
C CYS A 50 1.70 28.71 6.97
N GLY A 51 1.45 27.95 5.90
CA GLY A 51 0.12 27.78 5.36
C GLY A 51 0.07 26.77 4.23
N ALA A 52 -1.12 26.51 3.73
CA ALA A 52 -1.36 25.62 2.59
C ALA A 52 -2.44 26.21 1.68
N ARG A 53 -2.35 25.92 0.37
CA ARG A 53 -3.43 26.16 -0.58
C ARG A 53 -4.00 24.84 -1.05
N ILE A 54 -5.32 24.76 -1.06
CA ILE A 54 -6.05 23.61 -1.59
C ILE A 54 -6.48 23.98 -3.01
N HIS A 55 -6.08 23.17 -3.98
CA HIS A 55 -6.44 23.36 -5.38
C HIS A 55 -7.34 22.22 -5.87
N ALA A 56 -8.29 22.55 -6.75
CA ALA A 56 -8.98 21.57 -7.57
C ALA A 56 -9.28 22.18 -8.95
N ASN A 57 -9.13 21.37 -10.00
CA ASN A 57 -9.38 21.80 -11.39
C ASN A 57 -8.64 23.10 -11.79
N GLY A 58 -7.43 23.29 -11.26
CA GLY A 58 -6.62 24.49 -11.51
C GLY A 58 -7.01 25.72 -10.69
N GLU A 59 -8.11 25.67 -9.93
CA GLU A 59 -8.58 26.76 -9.08
C GLU A 59 -8.15 26.56 -7.62
N ILE A 60 -8.03 27.67 -6.87
CA ILE A 60 -7.83 27.64 -5.41
C ILE A 60 -9.20 27.47 -4.76
N LEU A 61 -9.42 26.34 -4.08
CA LEU A 61 -10.63 26.08 -3.30
C LEU A 61 -10.59 26.69 -1.90
N GLY A 62 -9.39 26.86 -1.34
CA GLY A 62 -9.22 27.41 0.00
C GLY A 62 -7.76 27.57 0.38
N GLU A 63 -7.53 28.41 1.39
CA GLU A 63 -6.23 28.62 2.00
C GLU A 63 -6.32 28.29 3.49
N ILE A 64 -5.26 27.67 4.01
CA ILE A 64 -5.08 27.39 5.42
C ILE A 64 -3.97 28.33 5.91
N ASP A 65 -4.33 29.20 6.85
CA ASP A 65 -3.37 30.03 7.58
C ASP A 65 -3.06 29.37 8.94
N LEU A 66 -1.82 28.93 9.12
CA LEU A 66 -1.43 28.23 10.34
C LEU A 66 -1.17 29.18 11.51
N ASP A 67 -1.07 30.49 11.29
CA ASP A 67 -1.00 31.48 12.40
C ASP A 67 -2.26 31.44 13.27
N LEU A 68 -3.38 30.98 12.71
CA LEU A 68 -4.66 30.89 13.41
C LEU A 68 -4.78 29.65 14.31
N CYS A 69 -3.80 28.73 14.32
CA CYS A 69 -3.90 27.49 15.08
C CYS A 69 -3.69 27.64 16.60
N GLY A 70 -3.23 28.81 17.05
CA GLY A 70 -3.00 29.11 18.47
C GLY A 70 -1.80 28.41 19.11
N SER A 71 -1.00 27.67 18.32
CA SER A 71 0.24 27.06 18.77
C SER A 71 1.36 28.10 18.88
N ARG A 72 2.32 27.84 19.79
CA ARG A 72 3.59 28.58 19.82
C ARG A 72 4.49 28.31 18.60
N TYR A 73 4.19 27.25 17.84
CA TYR A 73 4.78 26.93 16.55
C TYR A 73 3.71 27.11 15.47
N PRO A 74 3.39 28.34 15.05
CA PRO A 74 2.30 28.62 14.10
C PRO A 74 2.65 28.23 12.65
N TYR A 75 3.26 27.06 12.46
CA TYR A 75 3.71 26.54 11.18
C TYR A 75 3.91 25.03 11.28
N ASN A 76 3.78 24.37 10.14
CA ASN A 76 4.30 23.02 9.98
C ASN A 76 5.81 23.08 9.71
N ILE A 77 6.48 21.95 9.92
CA ILE A 77 7.84 21.73 9.43
C ILE A 77 7.78 20.64 8.36
N GLY A 78 8.15 21.02 7.13
CA GLY A 78 8.46 20.06 6.08
C GLY A 78 9.82 19.42 6.35
N ILE A 79 9.84 18.13 6.67
CA ILE A 79 11.02 17.36 7.04
C ILE A 79 10.79 15.90 6.66
N SER A 80 11.84 15.20 6.22
CA SER A 80 11.73 13.77 5.89
C SER A 80 11.45 12.92 7.13
N GLU A 81 10.77 11.81 6.91
CA GLU A 81 10.52 10.80 7.95
C GLU A 81 11.86 10.22 8.43
N GLU A 82 12.78 9.95 7.51
CA GLU A 82 14.15 9.50 7.82
C GLU A 82 14.87 10.44 8.80
N THR A 83 14.84 11.75 8.55
CA THR A 83 15.50 12.73 9.43
C THR A 83 14.83 12.77 10.80
N THR A 84 13.49 12.66 10.82
CA THR A 84 12.73 12.65 12.06
C THR A 84 13.06 11.41 12.90
N GLU A 85 13.12 10.23 12.28
CA GLU A 85 13.54 8.98 12.92
C GLU A 85 14.97 9.05 13.45
N ALA A 86 15.90 9.64 12.69
CA ALA A 86 17.29 9.81 13.12
C ALA A 86 17.38 10.68 14.39
N ILE A 87 16.67 11.81 14.44
CA ILE A 87 16.64 12.67 15.63
C ILE A 87 16.04 11.91 16.85
N LEU A 88 15.01 11.10 16.63
CA LEU A 88 14.41 10.29 17.69
C LEU A 88 15.33 9.15 18.15
N ALA A 89 16.08 8.55 17.24
CA ALA A 89 17.08 7.53 17.56
C ALA A 89 18.23 8.11 18.37
N ASP A 90 18.72 9.31 18.01
CA ASP A 90 19.72 10.04 18.78
C ASP A 90 19.22 10.40 20.19
N TYR A 91 17.97 10.85 20.29
CA TYR A 91 17.34 11.09 21.58
C TYR A 91 17.26 9.81 22.43
N LEU A 92 16.81 8.69 21.85
CA LEU A 92 16.76 7.39 22.53
C LEU A 92 18.14 6.96 23.03
N ALA A 93 19.17 7.09 22.19
CA ALA A 93 20.55 6.77 22.54
C ALA A 93 21.06 7.64 23.69
N ALA A 94 20.73 8.94 23.68
CA ALA A 94 21.05 9.85 24.79
C ALA A 94 20.36 9.48 26.11
N GLN A 95 19.19 8.82 26.05
CA GLN A 95 18.51 8.24 27.22
C GLN A 95 19.03 6.85 27.63
N GLY A 96 20.05 6.33 26.94
CA GLY A 96 20.65 5.01 27.19
C GLY A 96 19.91 3.84 26.56
N GLY A 97 18.96 4.10 25.65
CA GLY A 97 18.25 3.08 24.89
C GLY A 97 18.91 2.79 23.53
N ALA A 98 18.49 1.71 22.89
CA ALA A 98 18.89 1.37 21.53
C ALA A 98 17.79 0.54 20.84
N VAL A 99 17.78 0.56 19.51
CA VAL A 99 16.91 -0.30 18.71
C VAL A 99 17.67 -1.59 18.35
N GLN A 100 17.10 -2.73 18.68
CA GLN A 100 17.58 -4.02 18.21
C GLN A 100 16.98 -4.32 16.83
N ARG A 101 17.79 -4.07 15.79
CA ARG A 101 17.45 -4.27 14.38
C ARG A 101 17.44 -5.76 13.98
N ALA A 102 16.93 -6.04 12.79
CA ALA A 102 16.82 -7.41 12.24
C ALA A 102 16.12 -8.40 13.20
N THR A 103 15.17 -7.90 13.98
CA THR A 103 14.49 -8.67 15.04
C THR A 103 12.99 -8.50 14.92
N LYS A 104 12.30 -9.58 14.57
CA LYS A 104 10.86 -9.58 14.32
C LYS A 104 10.11 -10.33 15.41
N LEU A 105 9.00 -9.79 15.91
CA LEU A 105 8.08 -10.58 16.73
C LEU A 105 7.34 -11.59 15.86
N VAL A 106 7.32 -12.86 16.25
CA VAL A 106 6.63 -13.93 15.49
C VAL A 106 5.68 -14.78 16.33
N GLY A 107 5.70 -14.60 17.65
CA GLY A 107 4.79 -15.28 18.57
C GLY A 107 4.62 -14.48 19.85
N LEU A 108 3.44 -14.58 20.46
CA LEU A 108 3.11 -13.89 21.69
C LEU A 108 2.14 -14.76 22.48
N GLU A 109 2.50 -15.06 23.73
CA GLU A 109 1.70 -15.90 24.63
C GLU A 109 1.55 -15.18 25.98
N ASP A 110 0.32 -15.17 26.51
CA ASP A 110 0.04 -14.68 27.86
C ASP A 110 0.29 -15.82 28.86
N THR A 111 1.14 -15.57 29.85
CA THR A 111 1.57 -16.54 30.86
C THR A 111 1.35 -15.97 32.26
N GLU A 112 1.45 -16.81 33.30
CA GLU A 112 1.30 -16.35 34.69
C GLU A 112 2.34 -15.28 35.09
N ASP A 113 3.51 -15.29 34.44
CA ASP A 113 4.63 -14.38 34.74
C ASP A 113 4.70 -13.15 33.81
N GLY A 114 3.78 -13.04 32.84
CA GLY A 114 3.70 -11.95 31.85
C GLY A 114 3.61 -12.45 30.41
N MET A 115 3.92 -11.56 29.46
CA MET A 115 3.89 -11.86 28.03
C MET A 115 5.19 -12.52 27.58
N LEU A 116 5.10 -13.76 27.11
CA LEU A 116 6.21 -14.47 26.47
C LEU A 116 6.22 -14.15 24.96
N ALA A 117 7.16 -13.32 24.55
CA ALA A 117 7.36 -12.93 23.16
C ALA A 117 8.39 -13.85 22.48
N THR A 118 8.03 -14.46 21.35
CA THR A 118 8.97 -15.19 20.49
C THR A 118 9.47 -14.26 19.40
N LEU A 119 10.80 -14.10 19.32
CA LEU A 119 11.46 -13.26 18.33
C LEU A 119 12.05 -14.13 17.23
N GLU A 120 12.15 -13.60 16.02
CA GLU A 120 12.90 -14.16 14.90
C GLU A 120 14.08 -13.24 14.59
N GLN A 121 15.27 -13.82 14.57
CA GLN A 121 16.56 -13.17 14.38
C GLN A 121 17.45 -14.00 13.45
N PRO A 122 18.51 -13.44 12.86
CA PRO A 122 19.41 -14.18 11.98
C PRO A 122 20.08 -15.39 12.65
N ASP A 123 20.27 -15.34 13.97
CA ASP A 123 20.96 -16.34 14.78
C ASP A 123 20.00 -17.34 15.47
N GLY A 124 18.69 -17.10 15.42
CA GLY A 124 17.71 -18.02 15.97
C GLY A 124 16.36 -17.40 16.31
N ARG A 125 15.64 -18.10 17.19
CA ARG A 125 14.30 -17.70 17.64
C ARG A 125 14.20 -17.67 19.16
N PRO A 126 14.83 -16.68 19.83
CA PRO A 126 14.78 -16.60 21.28
C PRO A 126 13.40 -16.18 21.78
N THR A 127 13.15 -16.45 23.05
CA THR A 127 11.98 -15.96 23.77
C THR A 127 12.38 -14.91 24.80
N VAL A 128 11.51 -13.90 24.98
CA VAL A 128 11.68 -12.82 25.95
C VAL A 128 10.42 -12.71 26.78
N LEU A 129 10.55 -12.75 28.10
CA LEU A 129 9.46 -12.49 29.03
C LEU A 129 9.39 -10.99 29.33
N ALA A 130 8.24 -10.38 29.09
CA ALA A 130 7.99 -8.95 29.34
C ALA A 130 6.66 -8.75 30.09
N GLN A 131 6.61 -7.74 30.96
CA GLN A 131 5.35 -7.39 31.64
C GLN A 131 4.34 -6.73 30.70
N TRP A 132 4.82 -6.09 29.63
CA TRP A 132 4.00 -5.39 28.64
C TRP A 132 4.64 -5.52 27.26
N VAL A 133 3.82 -5.62 26.24
CA VAL A 133 4.21 -5.53 24.84
C VAL A 133 3.39 -4.41 24.20
N VAL A 134 4.06 -3.50 23.49
CA VAL A 134 3.42 -2.35 22.83
C VAL A 134 3.67 -2.48 21.33
N GLY A 135 2.59 -2.55 20.55
CA GLY A 135 2.64 -2.62 19.09
C GLY A 135 2.85 -1.24 18.47
N CYS A 136 4.09 -0.95 18.07
CA CYS A 136 4.45 0.21 17.24
C CYS A 136 4.88 -0.23 15.82
N ASP A 137 4.38 -1.38 15.38
CA ASP A 137 4.79 -2.14 14.19
C ASP A 137 3.93 -1.86 12.93
N GLY A 138 3.30 -0.69 12.90
CA GLY A 138 2.59 -0.16 11.74
C GLY A 138 1.21 -0.77 11.47
N HIS A 139 0.67 -0.48 10.28
CA HIS A 139 -0.70 -0.88 9.90
C HIS A 139 -0.91 -2.39 9.88
N HIS A 140 0.10 -3.18 9.51
CA HIS A 140 0.07 -4.64 9.52
C HIS A 140 0.64 -5.20 10.83
N SER A 141 0.24 -4.61 11.97
CA SER A 141 0.76 -4.94 13.29
C SER A 141 0.60 -6.42 13.62
N THR A 142 1.75 -7.09 13.79
CA THR A 142 1.84 -8.46 14.28
C THR A 142 1.41 -8.54 15.74
N VAL A 143 1.71 -7.52 16.55
CA VAL A 143 1.23 -7.45 17.95
C VAL A 143 -0.30 -7.47 18.01
N ARG A 144 -0.97 -6.64 17.20
CA ARG A 144 -2.44 -6.60 17.14
C ARG A 144 -3.02 -7.95 16.74
N GLU A 145 -2.47 -8.56 15.69
CA GLU A 145 -2.92 -9.87 15.18
C GLU A 145 -2.76 -10.97 16.23
N LEU A 146 -1.58 -11.09 16.86
CA LEU A 146 -1.31 -12.10 17.89
C LEU A 146 -2.12 -11.88 19.16
N ALA A 147 -2.45 -10.62 19.50
CA ALA A 147 -3.32 -10.29 20.62
C ALA A 147 -4.81 -10.52 20.32
N GLY A 148 -5.17 -10.93 19.09
CA GLY A 148 -6.56 -11.17 18.69
C GLY A 148 -7.42 -9.89 18.67
N ILE A 149 -6.81 -8.73 18.50
CA ILE A 149 -7.53 -7.45 18.47
C ILE A 149 -8.13 -7.27 17.06
N PRO A 150 -9.46 -7.23 16.91
CA PRO A 150 -10.09 -7.04 15.61
C PRO A 150 -9.80 -5.63 15.07
N GLN A 151 -9.55 -5.54 13.77
CA GLN A 151 -9.46 -4.28 13.05
C GLN A 151 -10.73 -4.08 12.24
N GLU A 152 -11.61 -3.20 12.73
CA GLU A 152 -12.80 -2.79 12.01
C GLU A 152 -12.48 -1.63 11.06
N GLY A 153 -13.03 -1.69 9.85
CA GLY A 153 -12.84 -0.66 8.82
C GLY A 153 -13.85 -0.85 7.70
N HIS A 154 -13.97 0.16 6.84
CA HIS A 154 -14.74 0.07 5.61
C HIS A 154 -13.77 -0.01 4.43
N ASP A 155 -13.93 -1.03 3.59
CA ASP A 155 -13.38 -0.97 2.25
C ASP A 155 -14.06 0.19 1.52
N ILE A 156 -13.26 1.12 1.03
CA ILE A 156 -13.78 2.21 0.20
C ILE A 156 -14.11 1.60 -1.17
N ASP A 157 -15.41 1.46 -1.44
CA ASP A 157 -15.91 0.98 -2.73
C ASP A 157 -16.33 2.17 -3.59
N TYR A 158 -15.83 2.21 -4.82
CA TYR A 158 -16.18 3.22 -5.83
C TYR A 158 -17.21 2.72 -6.85
N ALA A 159 -18.00 1.69 -6.54
CA ALA A 159 -18.97 1.11 -7.47
C ALA A 159 -19.93 2.14 -8.08
N ASP A 160 -20.29 3.19 -7.34
CA ASP A 160 -21.18 4.27 -7.80
C ASP A 160 -20.44 5.44 -8.50
N SER A 161 -19.12 5.33 -8.69
CA SER A 161 -18.33 6.34 -9.39
C SER A 161 -18.71 6.41 -10.88
N PRO A 162 -18.88 7.61 -11.47
CA PRO A 162 -19.29 7.77 -12.87
C PRO A 162 -18.29 7.17 -13.88
N ILE A 163 -17.03 7.04 -13.46
CA ILE A 163 -15.96 6.46 -14.29
C ILE A 163 -15.83 4.94 -14.15
N VAL A 164 -16.57 4.30 -13.23
CA VAL A 164 -16.56 2.85 -13.06
C VAL A 164 -17.57 2.21 -14.02
N MET A 165 -17.19 1.08 -14.63
CA MET A 165 -18.00 0.35 -15.61
C MET A 165 -17.86 -1.15 -15.48
N GLY A 166 -18.81 -1.86 -16.09
CA GLY A 166 -18.69 -3.28 -16.34
C GLY A 166 -19.56 -4.14 -15.44
N ASP A 167 -19.30 -5.44 -15.49
CA ASP A 167 -20.13 -6.48 -14.90
C ASP A 167 -19.84 -6.60 -13.39
N ARG A 168 -20.87 -6.61 -12.54
CA ARG A 168 -20.72 -6.97 -11.13
C ARG A 168 -20.41 -8.46 -11.01
N HIS A 169 -19.54 -8.80 -10.07
CA HIS A 169 -19.12 -10.18 -9.83
C HIS A 169 -18.77 -10.40 -8.35
N ASP A 170 -19.10 -11.58 -7.81
CA ASP A 170 -18.97 -11.87 -6.38
C ASP A 170 -17.52 -11.91 -5.88
N ALA A 171 -16.57 -12.21 -6.77
CA ALA A 171 -15.14 -12.26 -6.45
C ALA A 171 -14.46 -10.87 -6.46
N VAL A 172 -14.38 -10.22 -7.63
CA VAL A 172 -13.81 -8.88 -7.79
C VAL A 172 -14.72 -8.09 -8.72
N SER A 173 -15.32 -7.02 -8.21
CA SER A 173 -16.24 -6.13 -8.95
C SER A 173 -15.59 -4.79 -9.32
N PRO A 174 -16.09 -4.11 -10.37
CA PRO A 174 -15.79 -2.70 -10.60
C PRO A 174 -16.07 -1.87 -9.35
N GLY A 175 -15.19 -0.90 -9.04
CA GLY A 175 -15.26 -0.06 -7.85
C GLY A 175 -14.41 -0.58 -6.68
N GLN A 176 -14.16 -1.88 -6.63
CA GLN A 176 -13.38 -2.51 -5.56
C GLN A 176 -11.88 -2.41 -5.82
N ARG A 177 -11.09 -2.46 -4.74
CA ARG A 177 -9.64 -2.51 -4.82
C ARG A 177 -9.18 -3.86 -5.38
N LEU A 178 -8.18 -3.84 -6.25
CA LEU A 178 -7.56 -5.06 -6.74
C LEU A 178 -6.94 -5.83 -5.56
N PRO A 179 -7.22 -7.13 -5.39
CA PRO A 179 -6.67 -7.90 -4.28
C PRO A 179 -5.13 -7.96 -4.32
N ASP A 180 -4.50 -7.74 -3.17
CA ASP A 180 -3.04 -7.64 -3.05
C ASP A 180 -2.32 -9.00 -2.92
N GLN A 181 -3.05 -10.08 -2.64
CA GLN A 181 -2.51 -11.42 -2.44
C GLN A 181 -2.65 -12.35 -3.66
N ILE A 182 -2.79 -11.81 -4.88
CA ILE A 182 -2.85 -12.61 -6.11
C ILE A 182 -1.45 -12.76 -6.68
N SER A 183 -0.82 -13.90 -6.45
CA SER A 183 0.49 -14.22 -7.03
C SER A 183 0.36 -14.89 -8.40
N PHE A 184 1.34 -14.67 -9.26
CA PHE A 184 1.44 -15.33 -10.57
C PHE A 184 2.91 -15.58 -10.92
N ARG A 185 3.15 -16.59 -11.77
CA ARG A 185 4.48 -16.90 -12.30
C ARG A 185 4.69 -16.16 -13.60
N LEU A 186 5.78 -15.42 -13.75
CA LEU A 186 6.10 -14.75 -15.00
C LEU A 186 6.51 -15.76 -16.08
N ALA A 187 6.17 -15.46 -17.34
CA ALA A 187 6.65 -16.25 -18.48
C ALA A 187 8.18 -16.20 -18.61
N ALA A 188 8.78 -15.06 -18.27
CA ALA A 188 10.24 -14.88 -18.21
C ALA A 188 10.91 -15.56 -17.00
N GLY A 189 10.13 -16.16 -16.09
CA GLY A 189 10.61 -16.76 -14.85
C GLY A 189 10.45 -15.86 -13.62
N GLY A 190 10.35 -16.47 -12.45
CA GLY A 190 10.07 -15.79 -11.18
C GLY A 190 8.58 -15.66 -10.85
N THR A 191 8.28 -15.06 -9.71
CA THR A 191 6.92 -14.84 -9.20
C THR A 191 6.70 -13.35 -8.98
N GLY A 192 5.51 -12.86 -9.34
CA GLY A 192 5.07 -11.49 -9.09
C GLY A 192 3.74 -11.46 -8.33
N MET A 193 3.44 -10.32 -7.71
CA MET A 193 2.12 -10.04 -7.14
C MET A 193 1.35 -9.12 -8.10
N LEU A 194 0.12 -9.48 -8.44
CA LEU A 194 -0.69 -8.78 -9.44
C LEU A 194 -0.81 -7.27 -9.16
N HIS A 195 -0.98 -6.91 -7.89
CA HIS A 195 -1.16 -5.52 -7.49
C HIS A 195 0.09 -4.65 -7.69
N ASP A 196 1.30 -5.23 -7.65
CA ASP A 196 2.53 -4.48 -7.93
C ASP A 196 2.60 -4.05 -9.39
N TYR A 197 2.05 -4.85 -10.31
CA TYR A 197 1.98 -4.52 -11.74
C TYR A 197 0.88 -3.50 -12.07
N ALA A 198 -0.02 -3.24 -11.13
CA ALA A 198 -1.01 -2.17 -11.22
C ALA A 198 -0.49 -0.82 -10.71
N ARG A 199 0.65 -0.77 -10.00
CA ARG A 199 1.24 0.49 -9.48
C ARG A 199 1.92 1.27 -10.61
N ARG A 200 1.11 1.93 -11.42
CA ARG A 200 1.54 2.74 -12.56
C ARG A 200 0.87 4.11 -12.55
N PRO A 201 1.48 5.14 -13.17
CA PRO A 201 0.84 6.44 -13.37
C PRO A 201 -0.50 6.36 -14.11
N GLY A 202 -0.60 5.49 -15.11
CA GLY A 202 -1.82 5.21 -15.88
C GLY A 202 -2.52 3.92 -15.45
N HIS A 203 -3.59 3.56 -16.17
CA HIS A 203 -4.31 2.32 -15.92
C HIS A 203 -3.54 1.11 -16.47
N THR A 204 -3.58 0.00 -15.75
CA THR A 204 -3.11 -1.30 -16.22
C THR A 204 -4.31 -2.18 -16.57
N VAL A 205 -4.32 -2.73 -17.77
CA VAL A 205 -5.33 -3.71 -18.20
C VAL A 205 -4.79 -5.11 -17.97
N PHE A 206 -5.46 -5.89 -17.14
CA PHE A 206 -5.22 -7.33 -17.02
C PHE A 206 -6.23 -8.09 -17.87
N LEU A 207 -5.72 -8.82 -18.86
CA LEU A 207 -6.48 -9.80 -19.61
C LEU A 207 -6.19 -11.18 -19.03
N VAL A 208 -7.17 -11.79 -18.37
CA VAL A 208 -6.97 -13.04 -17.64
C VAL A 208 -7.80 -14.17 -18.25
N GLY A 209 -7.12 -15.18 -18.80
CA GLY A 209 -7.71 -16.42 -19.29
C GLY A 209 -7.79 -17.50 -18.20
N GLY A 210 -8.87 -18.27 -18.20
CA GLY A 210 -9.07 -19.43 -17.35
C GLY A 210 -8.38 -20.69 -17.89
N PRO A 211 -8.46 -21.82 -17.17
CA PRO A 211 -7.75 -23.06 -17.55
C PRO A 211 -8.16 -23.62 -18.92
N ALA A 212 -9.41 -23.38 -19.33
CA ALA A 212 -9.95 -23.86 -20.60
C ALA A 212 -9.87 -22.81 -21.74
N THR A 213 -9.29 -21.64 -21.49
CA THR A 213 -9.23 -20.57 -22.50
C THR A 213 -8.18 -20.89 -23.56
N PRO A 214 -8.55 -20.90 -24.85
CA PRO A 214 -7.59 -21.14 -25.92
C PRO A 214 -6.60 -19.97 -26.06
N GLU A 215 -5.32 -20.27 -26.24
CA GLU A 215 -4.26 -19.26 -26.44
C GLU A 215 -4.59 -18.30 -27.60
N GLN A 216 -5.10 -18.83 -28.71
CA GLN A 216 -5.43 -18.02 -29.88
C GLN A 216 -6.53 -16.98 -29.60
N ALA A 217 -7.51 -17.33 -28.75
CA ALA A 217 -8.57 -16.40 -28.36
C ALA A 217 -8.02 -15.29 -27.44
N LEU A 218 -7.18 -15.66 -26.46
CA LEU A 218 -6.52 -14.72 -25.57
C LEU A 218 -5.64 -13.74 -26.36
N ARG A 219 -4.84 -14.25 -27.30
CA ARG A 219 -3.97 -13.47 -28.18
C ARG A 219 -4.75 -12.48 -29.05
N GLN A 220 -5.88 -12.93 -29.63
CA GLN A 220 -6.72 -12.06 -30.46
C GLN A 220 -7.25 -10.86 -29.65
N VAL A 221 -7.70 -11.10 -28.42
CA VAL A 221 -8.21 -10.04 -27.53
C VAL A 221 -7.07 -9.13 -27.07
N ARG A 222 -5.90 -9.68 -26.72
CA ARG A 222 -4.71 -8.91 -26.36
C ARG A 222 -4.36 -7.88 -27.43
N LEU A 223 -4.26 -8.30 -28.70
CA LEU A 223 -3.93 -7.41 -29.82
C LEU A 223 -4.93 -6.26 -29.96
N GLY A 224 -6.23 -6.52 -29.75
CA GLY A 224 -7.26 -5.48 -29.77
C GLY A 224 -7.11 -4.46 -28.64
N MET A 225 -6.67 -4.89 -27.46
CA MET A 225 -6.44 -4.01 -26.30
C MET A 225 -5.16 -3.20 -26.43
N GLU A 226 -4.10 -3.80 -26.96
CA GLU A 226 -2.83 -3.10 -27.20
C GLU A 226 -3.03 -1.94 -28.19
N ALA A 227 -3.95 -2.07 -29.14
CA ALA A 227 -4.33 -0.97 -30.04
C ALA A 227 -5.04 0.20 -29.33
N LEU A 228 -5.62 -0.04 -28.14
CA LEU A 228 -6.23 0.98 -27.27
C LEU A 228 -5.23 1.55 -26.24
N SER A 229 -4.03 0.97 -26.14
CA SER A 229 -2.96 1.43 -25.26
C SER A 229 -2.35 2.71 -25.82
N ASP A 230 -2.79 3.86 -25.32
CA ASP A 230 -2.34 5.18 -25.76
C ASP A 230 -1.19 5.74 -24.90
N GLY A 231 -0.78 5.04 -23.83
CA GLY A 231 0.28 5.46 -22.91
C GLY A 231 -0.10 6.63 -21.99
N ALA A 232 -1.29 7.22 -22.19
CA ALA A 232 -1.79 8.34 -21.40
C ALA A 232 -2.88 7.90 -20.41
N ILE A 233 -3.80 7.04 -20.87
CA ILE A 233 -4.89 6.49 -20.06
C ILE A 233 -4.59 5.03 -19.76
N ILE A 234 -4.39 4.22 -20.81
CA ILE A 234 -3.98 2.82 -20.69
C ILE A 234 -2.47 2.77 -20.91
N GLU A 235 -1.74 2.54 -19.83
CA GLU A 235 -0.27 2.51 -19.86
C GLU A 235 0.25 1.14 -20.28
N ALA A 236 -0.48 0.07 -19.94
CA ALA A 236 -0.06 -1.28 -20.28
C ALA A 236 -1.22 -2.28 -20.33
N VAL A 237 -1.00 -3.34 -21.10
CA VAL A 237 -1.83 -4.53 -21.16
C VAL A 237 -0.99 -5.72 -20.71
N ILE A 238 -1.48 -6.49 -19.74
CA ILE A 238 -0.82 -7.70 -19.20
C ILE A 238 -1.76 -8.89 -19.40
N ALA A 239 -1.33 -9.86 -20.20
CA ALA A 239 -2.04 -11.10 -20.46
C ALA A 239 -1.58 -12.20 -19.51
N LEU A 240 -2.49 -12.69 -18.68
CA LEU A 240 -2.27 -13.80 -17.75
C LEU A 240 -3.19 -14.97 -18.09
N THR A 241 -2.78 -16.19 -17.76
CA THR A 241 -3.61 -17.37 -18.02
C THR A 241 -3.45 -18.44 -16.95
N ALA A 242 -4.54 -19.14 -16.63
CA ALA A 242 -4.49 -20.38 -15.85
C ALA A 242 -4.32 -21.64 -16.73
N ASN A 243 -4.20 -21.47 -18.05
CA ASN A 243 -3.84 -22.53 -18.99
C ASN A 243 -2.31 -22.65 -19.09
N ALA A 244 -1.74 -23.71 -18.51
CA ALA A 244 -0.30 -23.93 -18.48
C ALA A 244 0.34 -24.17 -19.86
N ASP A 245 -0.46 -24.56 -20.85
CA ASP A 245 0.02 -24.92 -22.19
C ASP A 245 0.10 -23.71 -23.15
N ALA A 246 -0.39 -22.54 -22.73
CA ALA A 246 -0.35 -21.32 -23.55
C ALA A 246 1.06 -20.71 -23.59
N GLY A 247 1.54 -20.36 -24.80
CA GLY A 247 2.89 -19.80 -25.00
C GLY A 247 2.99 -18.28 -25.02
N ASP A 248 2.03 -17.59 -25.65
CA ASP A 248 2.07 -16.14 -25.91
C ASP A 248 1.40 -15.29 -24.81
N VAL A 249 1.93 -15.36 -23.58
CA VAL A 249 1.40 -14.66 -22.38
C VAL A 249 2.51 -14.04 -21.55
N ASP A 250 2.17 -13.07 -20.70
CA ASP A 250 3.13 -12.41 -19.79
C ASP A 250 3.33 -13.22 -18.50
N GLY A 251 2.34 -14.05 -18.13
CA GLY A 251 2.45 -14.91 -16.97
C GLY A 251 1.32 -15.93 -16.79
N TYR A 252 1.50 -16.79 -15.80
CA TYR A 252 0.65 -17.91 -15.48
C TYR A 252 0.09 -17.78 -14.06
N LEU A 253 -1.22 -17.89 -13.93
CA LEU A 253 -1.91 -17.93 -12.65
C LEU A 253 -2.15 -19.38 -12.23
N ASP A 254 -1.99 -19.66 -10.95
CA ASP A 254 -2.56 -20.88 -10.38
C ASP A 254 -4.10 -20.84 -10.50
N PRO A 255 -4.79 -21.96 -10.80
CA PRO A 255 -6.24 -22.00 -10.90
C PRO A 255 -6.97 -21.46 -9.65
N ALA A 256 -6.42 -21.64 -8.44
CA ALA A 256 -6.99 -21.07 -7.22
C ALA A 256 -6.89 -19.54 -7.21
N MET A 257 -5.77 -18.97 -7.69
CA MET A 257 -5.61 -17.52 -7.82
C MET A 257 -6.53 -16.93 -8.89
N ALA A 258 -6.69 -17.63 -10.03
CA ALA A 258 -7.67 -17.26 -11.04
C ALA A 258 -9.11 -17.32 -10.48
N GLY A 259 -9.42 -18.32 -9.64
CA GLY A 259 -10.69 -18.42 -8.94
C GLY A 259 -10.95 -17.25 -7.99
N ARG A 260 -9.93 -16.74 -7.29
CA ARG A 260 -10.04 -15.54 -6.43
C ARG A 260 -10.33 -14.25 -7.21
N LEU A 261 -9.95 -14.20 -8.49
CA LEU A 261 -10.34 -13.12 -9.40
C LEU A 261 -11.73 -13.35 -10.04
N GLY A 262 -12.33 -14.52 -9.82
CA GLY A 262 -13.59 -14.91 -10.46
C GLY A 262 -13.43 -15.19 -11.96
N VAL A 263 -12.31 -15.79 -12.37
CA VAL A 263 -12.05 -16.07 -13.80
C VAL A 263 -12.72 -17.39 -14.17
N GLY A 264 -13.83 -17.32 -14.90
CA GLY A 264 -14.48 -18.50 -15.49
C GLY A 264 -13.85 -18.90 -16.83
N ASN A 265 -14.12 -18.11 -17.87
CA ASN A 265 -13.47 -18.24 -19.17
C ASN A 265 -12.43 -17.14 -19.36
N MET A 266 -12.82 -15.90 -19.63
CA MET A 266 -11.87 -14.81 -19.84
C MET A 266 -12.44 -13.52 -19.29
N VAL A 267 -11.64 -12.79 -18.53
CA VAL A 267 -12.02 -11.51 -17.93
C VAL A 267 -11.00 -10.44 -18.25
N VAL A 268 -11.49 -9.21 -18.39
CA VAL A 268 -10.69 -8.01 -18.51
C VAL A 268 -10.91 -7.16 -17.29
N LEU A 269 -9.82 -6.78 -16.64
CA LEU A 269 -9.82 -5.84 -15.54
C LEU A 269 -8.99 -4.63 -15.95
N ALA A 270 -9.62 -3.46 -16.10
CA ALA A 270 -8.86 -2.20 -16.18
C ALA A 270 -8.70 -1.65 -14.77
N VAL A 271 -7.47 -1.62 -14.27
CA VAL A 271 -7.15 -1.18 -12.91
C VAL A 271 -6.58 0.23 -12.97
N ARG A 272 -7.19 1.13 -12.21
CA ARG A 272 -6.81 2.54 -12.10
C ARG A 272 -5.46 2.69 -11.40
N ALA A 273 -4.83 3.86 -11.56
CA ALA A 273 -3.58 4.22 -10.89
C ALA A 273 -3.65 4.17 -9.35
N ASP A 274 -4.85 4.31 -8.76
CA ASP A 274 -5.10 4.16 -7.32
C ASP A 274 -5.33 2.70 -6.87
N GLY A 275 -5.23 1.74 -7.78
CA GLY A 275 -5.39 0.31 -7.52
C GLY A 275 -6.83 -0.20 -7.51
N HIS A 276 -7.84 0.61 -7.83
CA HIS A 276 -9.23 0.16 -7.94
C HIS A 276 -9.57 -0.34 -9.34
N VAL A 277 -10.43 -1.34 -9.43
CA VAL A 277 -10.95 -1.87 -10.70
C VAL A 277 -11.93 -0.86 -11.28
N GLY A 278 -11.52 -0.17 -12.35
CA GLY A 278 -12.36 0.77 -13.09
C GLY A 278 -13.29 0.07 -14.08
N LEU A 279 -12.83 -1.01 -14.70
CA LEU A 279 -13.62 -1.85 -15.60
C LEU A 279 -13.47 -3.32 -15.24
N ARG A 280 -14.59 -4.07 -15.23
CA ARG A 280 -14.62 -5.53 -15.37
C ARG A 280 -15.46 -5.91 -16.58
N ALA A 281 -14.92 -6.69 -17.51
CA ALA A 281 -15.71 -7.21 -18.63
C ALA A 281 -15.47 -8.71 -18.81
N GLU A 282 -16.55 -9.50 -18.78
CA GLU A 282 -16.52 -10.94 -19.06
C GLU A 282 -16.88 -11.29 -20.50
N SER A 283 -17.42 -10.32 -21.23
CA SER A 283 -17.78 -10.43 -22.64
C SER A 283 -17.53 -9.11 -23.37
N ARG A 284 -17.48 -9.13 -24.71
CA ARG A 284 -17.23 -7.94 -25.55
C ARG A 284 -16.00 -7.18 -25.06
N HIS A 285 -14.90 -7.92 -24.87
CA HIS A 285 -13.75 -7.51 -24.09
C HIS A 285 -13.08 -6.23 -24.61
N VAL A 286 -12.81 -6.17 -25.92
CA VAL A 286 -12.17 -5.02 -26.56
C VAL A 286 -13.14 -3.83 -26.64
N GLU A 287 -14.41 -4.09 -26.95
CA GLU A 287 -15.44 -3.05 -27.06
C GLU A 287 -15.74 -2.39 -25.71
N SER A 288 -15.78 -3.19 -24.63
CA SER A 288 -15.98 -2.70 -23.28
C SER A 288 -14.80 -1.84 -22.81
N LEU A 289 -13.58 -2.24 -23.14
CA LEU A 289 -12.39 -1.42 -22.88
C LEU A 289 -12.40 -0.11 -23.68
N ALA A 290 -12.78 -0.16 -24.96
CA ALA A 290 -12.89 1.04 -25.80
C ALA A 290 -13.92 2.03 -25.22
N ALA A 291 -15.11 1.56 -24.85
CA ALA A 291 -16.13 2.36 -24.19
C ALA A 291 -15.65 2.94 -22.84
N TYR A 292 -14.83 2.17 -22.12
CA TYR A 292 -14.21 2.62 -20.87
C TYR A 292 -13.24 3.79 -21.11
N VAL A 293 -12.32 3.65 -22.06
CA VAL A 293 -11.36 4.69 -22.43
C VAL A 293 -12.09 5.94 -22.93
N ASP A 294 -13.13 5.79 -23.76
CA ASP A 294 -13.92 6.91 -24.27
C ASP A 294 -14.60 7.69 -23.13
N ARG A 295 -15.18 7.00 -22.13
CA ARG A 295 -15.76 7.70 -20.98
C ARG A 295 -14.70 8.47 -20.20
N LEU A 296 -13.51 7.91 -19.98
CA LEU A 296 -12.43 8.60 -19.28
C LEU A 296 -11.99 9.88 -20.01
N ARG A 297 -11.94 9.84 -21.34
CA ARG A 297 -11.64 11.02 -22.18
C ARG A 297 -12.75 12.07 -22.11
N THR A 298 -14.00 11.64 -22.02
CA THR A 298 -15.16 12.53 -22.02
C THR A 298 -15.42 13.15 -20.64
N SER A 299 -15.06 12.44 -19.57
CA SER A 299 -15.16 12.91 -18.18
C SER A 299 -14.03 13.86 -17.77
N ALA A 300 -12.98 13.99 -18.58
CA ALA A 300 -11.86 14.90 -18.38
C ALA A 300 -12.07 16.27 -19.06
N ALA A 301 -13.20 16.47 -19.74
CA ALA A 301 -13.62 17.73 -20.39
C ALA A 301 -14.75 18.40 -19.61
#